data_AF-A0A1H6PWC8-F1
#
_entry.id   AF-A0A1H6PWC8-F1
#
_cell.length_a   1.000
_cell.length_b   1.000
_cell.length_c   1.000
_cell.angle_alpha   90.00
_cell.angle_beta   90.00
_cell.angle_gamma   90.00
#
_symmetry.space_group_name_H-M   'P 1'
#
loop_
_entity.id
_entity.type
_entity.pdbx_description
1 polymer ?
#
loop_
_entity_poly.entity_id
_entity_poly.type
_entity_poly.pdbx_seq_one_letter_code
_entity_poly.pdbx_strand_id
1 'polypeptide(L)' 'MTCCKKNNTTCICAQEATCSCGLKPAQQCVCSKAPVENAKPVSSTCSCGMRPANHCTCSRQGEENSGLLEGEVDFTNLK' A
#
# COMPACT_ATOMS: atom_id res chain seq x y z
N MET A 1 -0.95 -1.37 15.48
CA MET A 1 -1.81 -1.64 14.30
C MET A 1 -2.44 -0.33 13.85
N THR A 2 -1.73 0.44 13.03
CA THR A 2 -2.15 1.79 12.62
C THR A 2 -3.07 1.67 11.42
N CYS A 3 -4.37 1.64 11.70
CA CYS A 3 -5.40 1.55 10.67
C CYS A 3 -5.82 2.95 10.24
N CYS A 4 -5.73 3.29 8.95
CA CYS A 4 -6.33 4.53 8.45
C CYS A 4 -7.86 4.37 8.39
N LYS A 5 -8.61 5.21 9.12
CA LYS A 5 -10.07 5.21 9.16
C LYS A 5 -10.64 3.85 9.60
N LYS A 6 -10.60 3.62 10.92
CA LYS A 6 -11.19 2.44 11.55
C LYS A 6 -12.69 2.68 11.75
N ASN A 7 -13.56 1.81 11.25
CA ASN A 7 -14.99 1.83 11.60
C ASN A 7 -15.33 0.55 12.37
N ASN A 8 -15.64 0.73 13.66
CA ASN A 8 -16.04 -0.29 14.65
C ASN A 8 -15.03 -1.45 14.85
N THR A 9 -14.63 -2.17 13.80
CA THR A 9 -13.64 -3.27 13.85
C THR A 9 -12.85 -3.45 12.55
N THR A 10 -13.28 -2.83 11.44
CA THR A 10 -12.66 -2.98 10.11
C THR A 10 -11.88 -1.74 9.69
N CYS A 11 -10.77 -1.95 8.99
CA CYS A 11 -10.04 -0.87 8.32
C CYS A 11 -10.72 -0.51 7.01
N ILE A 12 -11.29 0.68 6.92
CA ILE A 12 -11.93 1.16 5.69
C ILE A 12 -10.88 1.21 4.57
N CYS A 13 -9.69 1.74 4.86
CA CYS A 13 -8.59 1.80 3.89
C CYS A 13 -8.10 0.42 3.39
N ALA A 14 -8.33 -0.66 4.15
CA ALA A 14 -8.00 -2.01 3.72
C ALA A 14 -9.01 -2.56 2.70
N GLN A 15 -10.27 -2.15 2.81
CA GLN A 15 -11.33 -2.48 1.86
C GLN A 15 -11.18 -1.72 0.54
N GLU A 16 -10.67 -0.50 0.60
CA GLU A 16 -10.38 0.35 -0.57
C GLU A 16 -9.08 -0.04 -1.29
N ALA A 17 -8.21 -0.84 -0.66
CA ALA A 17 -6.93 -1.22 -1.24
C ALA A 17 -7.13 -2.18 -2.43
N THR A 18 -6.59 -1.80 -3.58
CA THR A 18 -6.65 -2.58 -4.82
C THR A 18 -5.28 -3.14 -5.21
N CYS A 19 -5.26 -4.20 -6.01
CA CYS A 19 -4.02 -4.68 -6.61
C CYS A 19 -3.41 -3.62 -7.54
N SER A 20 -2.11 -3.66 -7.81
CA SER A 20 -1.48 -2.71 -8.76
C SER A 20 -2.09 -2.81 -10.16
N CYS A 21 -2.74 -3.92 -10.47
CA CYS A 21 -3.46 -4.13 -11.71
C CYS A 21 -4.93 -3.68 -11.69
N GLY A 22 -5.44 -3.16 -10.56
CA GLY A 22 -6.79 -2.57 -10.42
C GLY A 22 -7.97 -3.55 -10.55
N LEU A 23 -7.74 -4.79 -10.95
CA LEU A 23 -8.79 -5.77 -11.25
C LEU A 23 -9.45 -6.38 -10.01
N LYS A 24 -8.73 -6.44 -8.89
CA LYS A 24 -9.15 -7.15 -7.68
C LYS A 24 -8.71 -6.40 -6.41
N PRO A 25 -9.38 -6.65 -5.27
CA PRO A 25 -8.92 -6.16 -3.98
C PRO A 25 -7.56 -6.74 -3.63
N ALA A 26 -6.78 -5.98 -2.85
CA ALA A 26 -5.45 -6.39 -2.43
C ALA A 26 -5.46 -7.74 -1.69
N GLN A 27 -4.39 -8.54 -1.83
CA GLN A 27 -4.27 -9.94 -1.42
C GLN A 27 -5.14 -10.98 -2.17
N GLN A 28 -5.96 -10.57 -3.14
CA GLN A 28 -6.67 -11.47 -4.06
C GLN A 28 -6.30 -11.22 -5.53
N CYS A 29 -5.11 -10.70 -5.77
CA CYS A 29 -4.62 -10.35 -7.10
C CYS A 29 -4.51 -11.60 -7.98
N VAL A 30 -4.82 -11.45 -9.28
CA VAL A 30 -4.66 -12.52 -10.30
C VAL A 30 -3.81 -12.08 -11.50
N CYS A 31 -3.20 -10.90 -11.43
CA CYS A 31 -2.29 -10.41 -12.45
C CYS A 31 -0.88 -11.01 -12.27
N SER A 32 0.02 -10.76 -13.21
CA SER A 32 1.39 -11.31 -13.17
C SER A 32 2.18 -10.95 -11.91
N LYS A 33 1.82 -9.86 -11.23
CA LYS A 33 2.40 -9.46 -9.94
C LYS A 33 1.77 -10.16 -8.73
N ALA A 34 0.65 -10.86 -8.90
CA ALA A 34 -0.06 -11.59 -7.84
C ALA A 34 0.82 -12.42 -6.89
N PRO A 35 1.80 -13.23 -7.35
CA PRO A 35 2.65 -13.99 -6.42
C PRO A 35 3.44 -13.10 -5.46
N VAL A 36 3.72 -11.85 -5.84
CA VAL A 36 4.41 -10.86 -5.00
C VAL A 36 3.40 -10.02 -4.20
N GLU A 37 2.26 -9.65 -4.80
CA GLU A 37 1.26 -8.80 -4.15
C GLU A 37 0.38 -9.54 -3.14
N ASN A 38 0.18 -10.85 -3.33
CA ASN A 38 -0.58 -11.71 -2.43
C ASN A 38 0.31 -12.31 -1.34
N ALA A 39 1.63 -12.19 -1.45
CA ALA A 39 2.53 -12.58 -0.37
C ALA A 39 2.37 -11.61 0.80
N LYS A 40 2.38 -12.14 2.03
CA LYS A 40 2.37 -11.29 3.23
C LYS A 40 3.61 -10.39 3.21
N PRO A 41 3.45 -9.07 3.36
CA PRO A 41 4.60 -8.18 3.47
C PRO A 41 5.41 -8.55 4.72
N VAL A 42 6.72 -8.65 4.56
CA VAL A 42 7.65 -9.04 5.64
C VAL A 42 8.14 -7.82 6.44
N SER A 43 7.96 -6.61 5.90
CA SER A 43 8.45 -5.33 6.42
C SER A 43 7.30 -4.40 6.81
N SER A 44 7.63 -3.14 7.14
CA SER A 44 6.67 -2.06 7.39
C SER A 44 5.55 -2.09 6.37
N THR A 45 4.31 -2.25 6.84
CA THR A 45 3.12 -2.28 5.99
C THR A 45 2.46 -0.91 5.97
N CYS A 46 1.76 -0.62 4.87
CA CYS A 46 0.83 0.49 4.81
C CYS A 46 -0.19 0.46 5.95
N SER A 47 -0.83 1.60 6.21
CA SER A 47 -1.92 1.74 7.16
C SER A 47 -3.13 0.85 6.84
N CYS A 48 -3.23 0.39 5.58
CA CYS A 48 -4.22 -0.60 5.16
C CYS A 48 -3.80 -2.05 5.43
N GLY A 49 -2.54 -2.33 5.76
CA GLY A 49 -2.01 -3.66 6.07
C GLY A 49 -1.95 -4.63 4.88
N MET A 50 -2.37 -4.18 3.69
CA MET A 50 -2.48 -5.02 2.50
C MET A 50 -1.20 -5.04 1.66
N ARG A 51 -0.35 -4.02 1.80
CA ARG A 51 0.84 -3.79 0.97
C ARG A 51 2.01 -3.31 1.84
N PRO A 52 3.27 -3.46 1.38
CA PRO A 52 4.41 -2.84 2.05
C PRO A 52 4.31 -1.31 2.00
N ALA A 53 4.89 -0.64 2.99
CA ALA A 53 5.03 0.81 3.08
C ALA A 53 5.66 1.37 1.79
N ASN A 54 5.26 2.57 1.39
CA ASN A 54 5.57 3.17 0.08
C ASN A 54 5.01 2.44 -1.15
N HIS A 55 4.25 1.35 -1.01
CA HIS A 55 3.50 0.74 -2.12
C HIS A 55 2.02 0.64 -1.81
N CYS A 56 1.51 1.61 -1.05
CA CYS A 56 0.11 1.66 -0.67
C CYS A 56 -0.75 1.96 -1.90
N THR A 57 -1.88 1.26 -2.01
CA THR A 57 -2.89 1.46 -3.06
C THR A 57 -4.25 1.83 -2.48
N CYS A 58 -4.26 2.23 -1.20
CA CYS A 58 -5.45 2.70 -0.49
C CYS A 58 -5.55 4.23 -0.58
N SER A 59 -6.63 4.81 -0.04
CA SER A 59 -6.86 6.25 0.00
C SER A 59 -5.74 7.09 0.63
N ARG A 60 -4.80 6.47 1.37
CA ARG A 60 -3.61 7.12 1.96
C ARG A 60 -2.34 6.93 1.16
N GLN A 61 -2.40 6.35 -0.03
CA GLN A 61 -1.23 6.23 -0.90
C GLN A 61 -0.52 7.56 -1.11
N GLY A 62 -1.26 8.68 -1.22
CA GLY A 62 -0.65 9.99 -1.38
C GLY A 62 0.23 10.42 -0.20
N GLU A 63 -0.12 10.06 1.04
CA GLU A 63 0.71 10.37 2.21
C GLU A 63 1.76 9.28 2.47
N GLU A 64 1.42 8.00 2.27
CA GLU A 64 2.25 6.86 2.63
C GLU A 64 3.21 6.41 1.52
N ASN A 65 3.03 6.87 0.29
CA ASN A 65 3.92 6.65 -0.86
C ASN A 65 4.78 7.89 -1.18
N SER A 66 4.47 9.03 -0.55
CA SER A 66 5.30 10.25 -0.70
C SER A 66 6.50 10.28 0.24
N GLY A 67 6.75 9.22 1.01
CA GLY A 67 7.93 9.12 1.85
C GLY A 67 9.14 8.77 0.99
N LEU A 68 10.15 9.63 0.96
CA LEU A 68 11.48 9.25 0.46
C LEU A 68 11.90 7.99 1.23
N LEU A 69 12.13 6.89 0.52
CA LEU A 69 12.78 5.75 1.13
C LEU A 69 14.13 6.24 1.67
N GLU A 70 14.56 5.76 2.85
CA GLU A 70 15.90 6.06 3.36
C GLU A 70 16.94 5.62 2.32
N GLY A 71 17.54 6.60 1.62
CA GLY A 71 18.48 6.38 0.52
C GLY A 71 17.94 6.63 -0.90
N GLU A 72 16.67 6.97 -1.07
CA GLU A 72 16.12 7.40 -2.36
C GLU A 72 16.37 8.89 -2.58
N VAL A 73 17.08 9.21 -3.67
CA VAL A 73 17.35 10.59 -4.08
C VAL A 73 16.23 11.03 -5.02
N ASP A 74 15.42 11.99 -4.59
CA ASP A 74 14.42 12.63 -5.44
C ASP A 74 15.09 13.58 -6.43
N PHE A 75 15.11 13.19 -7.71
CA PHE A 75 15.64 14.03 -8.79
C PHE A 75 14.63 15.11 -9.26
N THR A 76 13.41 15.15 -8.72
CA THR A 76 12.38 16.12 -9.14
C THR A 76 12.54 17.51 -8.50
N ASN A 77 13.38 17.64 -7.46
CA ASN A 77 13.71 18.92 -6.81
C ASN A 77 15.13 19.46 -7.08
N LEU A 78 15.86 18.89 -8.05
CA LEU A 78 17.15 19.45 -8.45
C LEU A 78 16.94 20.74 -9.25
N LYS A 79 17.10 21.89 -8.57
CA LYS A 79 17.33 23.20 -9.19
C LYS A 79 18.81 23.48 -9.33
#